data_AF-A0A816EIX3-F1
#
_entry.id   AF-A0A816EIX3-F1
#
_cell.length_a   1.000
_cell.length_b   1.000
_cell.length_c   1.000
_cell.angle_alpha   90.00
_cell.angle_beta   90.00
_cell.angle_gamma   90.00
#
_symmetry.space_group_name_H-M   'P 1'
#
loop_
_entity.id
_entity.type
_entity.pdbx_description
1 polymer ?
#
loop_
_entity_poly.entity_id
_entity_poly.type
_entity_poly.pdbx_seq_one_letter_code
_entity_poly.pdbx_strand_id
1 'polypeptide(L)'
;MSGTNTNEWPVSYHGTGKHNALSIAAEGFKLSKGVNFVHGKGIYSTPELEVAKLYAKEFQYENEIYICLIQNRVNPKYLQVFQTEVGTYWLSTAPPSDQSDLLETDLIRPYALCIF
;
A
#
# COMPACT_ATOMS: atom_id res chain seq x y z
N MET A 1 14.27 -8.69 -8.33
CA MET A 1 15.07 -8.92 -7.11
C MET A 1 14.75 -10.30 -6.59
N SER A 2 15.69 -11.25 -6.57
CA SER A 2 15.52 -12.57 -5.97
C SER A 2 16.02 -12.55 -4.52
N GLY A 3 15.16 -12.11 -3.60
CA GLY A 3 15.42 -12.16 -2.16
C GLY A 3 15.24 -13.57 -1.65
N THR A 4 16.31 -14.22 -1.21
CA THR A 4 16.31 -15.61 -0.70
C THR A 4 16.07 -15.70 0.81
N ASN A 5 15.82 -14.57 1.50
CA ASN A 5 15.45 -14.53 2.91
C ASN A 5 13.92 -14.54 3.06
N THR A 6 13.38 -15.64 3.58
CA THR A 6 11.94 -15.82 3.86
C THR A 6 11.37 -14.86 4.92
N ASN A 7 12.23 -14.09 5.60
CA ASN A 7 11.85 -13.15 6.65
C ASN A 7 11.79 -11.68 6.18
N GLU A 8 12.18 -11.39 4.94
CA GLU A 8 12.14 -10.02 4.43
C GLU A 8 10.73 -9.65 3.98
N TRP A 9 10.24 -8.52 4.50
CA TRP A 9 8.97 -7.95 4.05
C TRP A 9 9.19 -7.28 2.69
N PRO A 10 8.62 -7.73 1.57
CA PRO A 10 8.90 -7.09 0.28
C PRO A 10 8.41 -5.64 0.21
N VAL A 11 8.96 -4.89 -0.75
CA VAL A 11 8.60 -3.48 -1.00
C VAL A 11 7.37 -3.39 -1.90
N SER A 12 6.45 -2.50 -1.56
CA SER A 12 5.30 -2.13 -2.42
C SER A 12 5.02 -0.63 -2.39
N TYR A 13 4.16 -0.18 -3.29
CA TYR A 13 3.74 1.21 -3.47
C TYR A 13 2.21 1.33 -3.36
N HIS A 14 1.74 2.42 -2.78
CA HIS A 14 0.32 2.77 -2.68
C HIS A 14 0.11 4.20 -3.18
N GLY A 15 -0.60 4.35 -4.30
CA GLY A 15 -1.03 5.65 -4.80
C GLY A 15 -2.28 6.14 -4.09
N THR A 16 -2.27 7.41 -3.70
CA THR A 16 -3.43 8.06 -3.06
C THR A 16 -3.35 9.58 -3.26
N GLY A 17 -4.32 10.31 -2.73
CA GLY A 17 -4.28 11.79 -2.74
C GLY A 17 -3.44 12.35 -1.59
N LYS A 18 -2.90 13.57 -1.78
CA LYS A 18 -2.04 14.28 -0.80
C LYS A 18 -2.53 14.20 0.65
N HIS A 19 -3.81 14.47 0.90
CA HIS A 19 -4.37 14.43 2.27
C HIS A 19 -4.33 13.02 2.89
N ASN A 20 -4.64 11.99 2.12
CA ASN A 20 -4.55 10.61 2.58
C ASN A 20 -3.10 10.20 2.81
N ALA A 21 -2.20 10.60 1.91
CA ALA A 21 -0.77 10.32 2.05
C ALA A 21 -0.21 10.92 3.35
N LEU A 22 -0.58 12.16 3.67
CA LEU A 22 -0.22 12.80 4.94
C LEU A 22 -0.80 12.07 6.16
N SER A 23 -2.08 11.65 6.10
CA SER A 23 -2.69 10.88 7.19
C SER A 23 -2.00 9.54 7.41
N ILE A 24 -1.62 8.84 6.32
CA ILE A 24 -0.90 7.57 6.38
C ILE A 24 0.52 7.76 6.90
N ALA A 25 1.22 8.82 6.49
CA ALA A 25 2.55 9.13 7.00
C ALA A 25 2.54 9.45 8.50
N ALA A 26 1.50 10.12 9.00
CA ALA A 26 1.38 10.50 10.40
C ALA A 26 0.87 9.36 11.30
N GLU A 27 -0.06 8.55 10.81
CA GLU A 27 -0.84 7.62 11.65
C GLU A 27 -0.74 6.15 11.21
N GLY A 28 -0.07 5.85 10.10
CA GLY A 28 -0.13 4.56 9.44
C GLY A 28 -1.44 4.34 8.66
N PHE A 29 -1.56 3.17 8.04
CA PHE A 29 -2.82 2.77 7.41
C PHE A 29 -3.89 2.50 8.47
N LYS A 30 -5.12 2.89 8.15
CA LYS A 30 -6.31 2.57 8.94
C LYS A 30 -7.31 1.85 8.06
N LEU A 31 -7.48 0.55 8.24
CA LEU A 31 -8.34 -0.25 7.39
C LEU A 31 -9.81 0.20 7.48
N SER A 32 -10.20 0.78 8.61
CA SER A 32 -11.52 1.40 8.82
C SER A 32 -11.81 2.58 7.88
N LYS A 33 -10.78 3.24 7.34
CA LYS A 33 -10.91 4.33 6.34
C LYS A 33 -10.86 3.82 4.89
N GLY A 34 -10.60 2.53 4.68
CA GLY A 34 -10.51 1.93 3.34
C GLY A 34 -11.87 1.84 2.64
N VAL A 35 -11.85 1.97 1.32
CA VAL A 35 -13.04 1.86 0.45
C VAL A 35 -12.71 0.97 -0.75
N ASN A 36 -13.74 0.48 -1.45
CA ASN A 36 -13.62 -0.29 -2.70
C ASN A 36 -12.73 -1.55 -2.61
N PHE A 37 -13.23 -2.54 -1.88
CA PHE A 37 -12.55 -3.81 -1.61
C PHE A 37 -12.79 -4.88 -2.69
N VAL A 38 -12.31 -4.64 -3.92
CA VAL A 38 -12.60 -5.47 -5.12
C VAL A 38 -12.21 -6.95 -4.94
N HIS A 39 -11.09 -7.22 -4.26
CA HIS A 39 -10.56 -8.56 -3.98
C HIS A 39 -10.66 -8.96 -2.50
N GLY A 40 -11.48 -8.26 -1.72
CA GLY A 40 -11.62 -8.48 -0.28
C GLY A 40 -11.13 -7.33 0.59
N LYS A 41 -11.56 -7.33 1.86
CA LYS A 41 -11.24 -6.24 2.79
C LYS A 41 -9.77 -6.30 3.22
N GLY A 42 -9.01 -5.25 2.94
CA GLY A 42 -7.60 -5.14 3.32
C GLY A 42 -6.92 -3.90 2.73
N ILE A 43 -5.61 -3.79 2.92
CA ILE A 43 -4.81 -2.67 2.42
C ILE A 43 -4.21 -3.05 1.07
N TYR A 44 -4.57 -2.29 0.04
CA TYR A 44 -4.10 -2.50 -1.32
C TYR A 44 -2.79 -1.77 -1.58
N SER A 45 -1.86 -2.43 -2.26
CA SER A 45 -0.62 -1.88 -2.79
C SER A 45 -0.19 -2.66 -4.03
N THR A 46 0.95 -2.31 -4.61
CA THR A 46 1.51 -3.02 -5.76
C THR A 46 3.04 -2.95 -5.75
N PRO A 47 3.76 -3.99 -6.21
CA PRO A 47 5.21 -3.90 -6.38
C PRO A 47 5.61 -3.02 -7.57
N GLU A 48 4.66 -2.63 -8.43
CA GLU A 48 4.90 -1.94 -9.68
C GLU A 48 4.61 -0.43 -9.53
N LEU A 49 5.63 0.39 -9.76
CA LEU A 49 5.52 1.84 -9.57
C LEU A 49 4.43 2.47 -10.46
N GLU A 50 4.39 2.09 -11.74
CA GLU A 50 3.44 2.64 -12.72
C GLU A 50 2.00 2.27 -12.37
N VAL A 51 1.74 1.06 -11.85
CA VAL A 51 0.41 0.67 -11.37
C VAL A 51 -0.02 1.55 -10.20
N ALA A 52 0.89 1.84 -9.24
CA ALA A 52 0.56 2.71 -8.11
C ALA A 52 0.25 4.14 -8.55
N LYS A 53 0.94 4.68 -9.57
CA LYS A 53 0.69 6.02 -10.10
C LYS A 53 -0.74 6.19 -10.63
N LEU A 54 -1.35 5.15 -11.19
CA LEU A 54 -2.75 5.18 -11.67
C LEU A 54 -3.76 5.53 -10.56
N TYR A 55 -3.40 5.28 -9.30
CA TYR A 55 -4.25 5.54 -8.13
C TYR A 55 -3.87 6.82 -7.38
N ALA A 56 -2.78 7.48 -7.77
CA ALA A 56 -2.36 8.74 -7.17
C ALA A 56 -3.23 9.89 -7.70
N LYS A 57 -3.45 10.90 -6.85
CA LYS A 57 -4.09 12.14 -7.29
C LYS A 57 -3.06 13.25 -7.39
N GLU A 58 -3.07 13.95 -8.51
CA GLU A 58 -2.27 15.14 -8.74
C GLU A 58 -2.57 16.24 -7.72
N PHE A 59 -1.55 17.01 -7.35
CA PHE A 59 -1.68 18.22 -6.56
C PHE A 59 -0.67 19.27 -7.02
N GLN A 60 -1.05 20.53 -6.92
CA GLN A 60 -0.18 21.65 -7.28
C GLN A 60 0.64 22.11 -6.07
N TYR A 61 1.91 22.41 -6.29
CA TYR A 61 2.81 23.05 -5.32
C TYR A 61 3.84 23.90 -6.07
N GLU A 62 4.03 25.15 -5.67
CA GLU A 62 5.00 26.08 -6.31
C GLU A 62 4.95 26.09 -7.86
N ASN A 63 3.72 26.17 -8.41
CA ASN A 63 3.44 26.20 -9.86
C ASN A 63 3.70 24.90 -10.63
N GLU A 64 4.16 23.84 -9.96
CA GLU A 64 4.35 22.51 -10.53
C GLU A 64 3.25 21.54 -10.09
N ILE A 65 3.02 20.50 -10.89
CA ILE A 65 2.06 19.43 -10.60
C ILE A 65 2.83 18.19 -10.18
N TYR A 66 2.44 17.62 -9.03
CA TYR A 66 3.08 16.44 -8.46
C TYR A 66 2.07 15.33 -8.19
N ILE A 67 2.56 14.10 -8.12
CA ILE A 67 1.86 12.99 -7.48
C ILE A 67 2.70 12.45 -6.32
N CYS A 68 2.03 11.81 -5.36
CA CYS A 68 2.67 11.23 -4.19
C CYS A 68 2.25 9.76 -4.03
N LEU A 69 3.23 8.90 -3.79
CA LEU A 69 3.02 7.49 -3.46
C LEU A 69 3.58 7.18 -2.07
N ILE A 70 2.97 6.24 -1.37
CA ILE A 70 3.52 5.66 -0.14
C ILE A 70 4.32 4.42 -0.50
N GLN A 71 5.59 4.37 -0.11
CA GLN A 71 6.41 3.16 -0.18
C GLN A 71 6.30 2.37 1.13
N ASN A 72 6.10 1.06 1.01
CA ASN A 72 5.76 0.18 2.12
C ASN A 72 6.67 -1.05 2.20
N ARG A 73 6.80 -1.62 3.39
CA ARG A 73 7.21 -3.01 3.60
C ARG A 73 5.95 -3.83 3.90
N VAL A 74 5.76 -4.95 3.21
CA VAL A 74 4.56 -5.81 3.33
C VAL A 74 4.91 -7.13 4.00
N ASN A 75 4.10 -7.58 4.95
CA ASN A 75 4.31 -8.87 5.59
C ASN A 75 3.89 -10.02 4.66
N PRO A 76 4.80 -10.90 4.21
CA PRO A 76 4.44 -11.98 3.30
C PRO A 76 3.49 -13.01 3.93
N LYS A 77 3.41 -13.11 5.27
CA LYS A 77 2.47 -13.99 5.96
C LYS A 77 1.00 -13.61 5.68
N TYR A 78 0.74 -12.32 5.48
CA TYR A 78 -0.61 -11.75 5.33
C TYR A 78 -0.83 -11.14 3.94
N LEU A 79 -0.02 -11.55 2.96
CA LEU A 79 -0.05 -11.03 1.60
C LEU A 79 -0.79 -11.98 0.67
N GLN A 80 -1.82 -11.46 0.00
CA GLN A 80 -2.45 -12.10 -1.15
C GLN A 80 -2.08 -11.36 -2.43
N VAL A 81 -1.74 -12.10 -3.48
CA VAL A 81 -1.28 -11.56 -4.77
C VAL A 81 -2.32 -11.85 -5.84
N PHE A 82 -2.73 -10.81 -6.56
CA PHE A 82 -3.66 -10.89 -7.67
C PHE A 82 -2.99 -10.37 -8.95
N GLN A 83 -3.05 -11.16 -10.01
CA GLN A 83 -2.62 -10.74 -11.35
C GLN A 83 -3.85 -10.21 -12.10
N THR A 84 -3.77 -8.99 -12.61
CA THR A 84 -4.86 -8.32 -13.33
C THR A 84 -4.35 -7.84 -14.70
N GLU A 85 -5.26 -7.41 -15.58
CA GLU A 85 -4.88 -6.81 -16.86
C GLU A 85 -4.12 -5.49 -16.70
N VAL A 86 -4.29 -4.80 -15.56
CA VAL A 86 -3.61 -3.53 -15.26
C VAL A 86 -2.21 -3.77 -14.67
N GLY A 87 -2.00 -4.90 -13.99
CA GLY A 87 -0.75 -5.27 -13.32
C GLY A 87 -0.96 -6.10 -12.05
N THR A 88 0.07 -6.23 -11.23
CA THR A 88 0.06 -7.01 -9.98
C THR A 88 -0.51 -6.21 -8.81
N TYR A 89 -1.51 -6.77 -8.14
CA TYR A 89 -2.20 -6.16 -6.99
C TYR A 89 -1.86 -6.98 -5.75
N TRP A 90 -1.43 -6.30 -4.70
CA TRP A 90 -1.07 -6.87 -3.41
C TRP A 90 -2.09 -6.44 -2.36
N LEU A 91 -2.74 -7.42 -1.74
CA LEU A 91 -3.69 -7.21 -0.66
C LEU A 91 -3.05 -7.67 0.66
N SER A 92 -2.80 -6.73 1.55
CA SER A 92 -2.37 -7.01 2.93
C SER A 92 -3.61 -7.17 3.80
N THR A 93 -3.91 -8.39 4.23
CA THR A 93 -5.11 -8.71 5.02
C THR A 93 -4.91 -9.94 5.91
N ALA A 94 -5.52 -9.92 7.10
CA ALA A 94 -5.49 -11.03 8.03
C ALA A 94 -6.72 -11.94 7.86
N PRO A 95 -6.56 -13.28 7.95
CA PRO A 95 -7.70 -14.17 8.04
C PRO A 95 -8.51 -13.92 9.33
N PRO A 96 -9.81 -14.27 9.36
CA PRO A 96 -10.65 -14.04 10.54
C PRO A 96 -10.10 -14.63 11.84
N SER A 97 -9.33 -15.72 11.78
CA SER A 97 -8.69 -16.37 12.93
C SER A 97 -7.66 -15.51 13.65
N ASP A 98 -7.02 -14.59 12.92
CA ASP A 98 -5.89 -13.79 13.42
C ASP A 98 -6.31 -12.33 13.65
N GLN A 99 -7.53 -11.95 13.24
CA GLN A 99 -7.90 -10.54 13.07
C GLN A 99 -8.13 -9.78 14.39
N SER A 100 -8.37 -10.46 15.51
CA SER A 100 -8.64 -9.80 16.80
C SER A 100 -7.41 -9.16 17.44
N ASP A 101 -6.22 -9.67 17.15
CA ASP A 101 -4.98 -9.32 17.87
C ASP A 101 -3.97 -8.58 16.99
N LEU A 102 -4.27 -8.39 15.70
CA LEU A 102 -3.38 -7.77 14.72
C LEU A 102 -3.68 -6.28 14.53
N LEU A 103 -2.62 -5.49 14.46
CA LEU A 103 -2.67 -4.09 14.02
C LEU A 103 -2.36 -4.01 12.52
N GLU A 104 -2.76 -2.92 11.86
CA GLU A 104 -2.42 -2.70 10.46
C GLU A 104 -0.89 -2.72 10.21
N THR A 105 -0.10 -2.31 11.20
CA THR A 105 1.37 -2.35 11.16
C THR A 105 1.97 -3.76 11.15
N ASP A 106 1.19 -4.79 11.50
CA ASP A 106 1.57 -6.19 11.36
C ASP A 106 1.35 -6.73 9.94
N LEU A 107 0.55 -6.02 9.14
CA LEU A 107 0.24 -6.35 7.75
C LEU A 107 1.17 -5.59 6.80
N ILE A 108 1.31 -4.28 7.00
CA ILE A 108 2.02 -3.38 6.09
C ILE A 108 2.53 -2.15 6.84
N ARG A 109 3.76 -1.73 6.53
CA ARG A 109 4.43 -0.59 7.18
C ARG A 109 4.83 0.45 6.14
N PRO A 110 4.22 1.65 6.14
CA PRO A 110 4.71 2.76 5.33
C PRO A 110 6.06 3.23 5.89
N TYR A 111 7.02 3.57 5.03
CA TYR A 111 8.34 4.05 5.48
C TYR A 111 8.92 5.19 4.64
N ALA A 112 8.38 5.47 3.46
CA ALA A 112 8.80 6.62 2.66
C ALA A 112 7.66 7.20 1.83
N LEU A 113 7.78 8.49 1.52
CA LEU A 113 6.97 9.19 0.53
C LEU A 113 7.79 9.33 -0.75
N CYS A 114 7.25 8.90 -1.88
CA CYS A 114 7.84 9.12 -3.20
C CYS A 114 7.05 10.23 -3.89
N ILE A 115 7.74 11.31 -4.28
CA ILE A 115 7.15 12.44 -5.01
C ILE A 115 7.68 12.41 -6.43
N PHE A 116 6.78 12.55 -7.39
CA PHE A 116 7.07 12.60 -8.83
C PHE A 116 6.48 13.87 -9.42
#